data_AF-A0A2I8A4K9-F1
#
_entry.id   AF-A0A2I8A4K9-F1
#
_cell.length_a   1.000
_cell.length_b   1.000
_cell.length_c   1.000
_cell.angle_alpha   90.00
_cell.angle_beta   90.00
_cell.angle_gamma   90.00
#
_symmetry.space_group_name_H-M   'P 1'
#
loop_
_entity.id
_entity.type
_entity.pdbx_description
1 polymer ?
#
loop_
_entity_poly.entity_id
_entity_poly.type
_entity_poly.pdbx_seq_one_letter_code
_entity_poly.pdbx_strand_id
1 'polypeptide(L)' 'MGWFFSKPSDNELGEYLPEGESILQEGSEYLEASSKPEAKEKCDEIAAEYGAVESSVEPAENDGGWMCNFKFWG' A
#
# COMPACT_ATOMS: atom_id res chain seq x y z
N MET A 1 -34.07 13.25 -31.45
CA MET A 1 -32.76 12.58 -31.48
C MET A 1 -31.84 13.30 -30.51
N GLY A 2 -31.24 12.58 -29.55
CA GLY A 2 -30.34 13.13 -28.52
C GLY A 2 -31.06 13.49 -27.22
N TRP A 3 -31.43 12.53 -26.37
CA TRP A 3 -30.59 11.80 -25.39
C TRP A 3 -30.54 12.53 -24.04
N PHE A 4 -31.05 11.83 -23.04
CA PHE A 4 -31.39 12.24 -21.69
C PHE A 4 -30.21 12.90 -20.96
N PHE A 5 -30.43 14.13 -20.50
CA PHE A 5 -29.58 14.74 -19.49
C PHE A 5 -29.66 13.92 -18.19
N SER A 6 -28.48 13.66 -17.66
CA SER A 6 -28.17 12.86 -16.49
C SER A 6 -29.07 13.16 -15.30
N LYS A 7 -29.41 12.09 -14.58
CA LYS A 7 -30.14 12.07 -13.30
C LYS A 7 -29.70 13.19 -12.35
N PRO A 8 -30.64 13.79 -11.60
CA PRO A 8 -30.35 14.30 -10.27
C PRO A 8 -30.28 13.11 -9.30
N SER A 9 -29.20 13.02 -8.53
CA SER A 9 -29.14 12.18 -7.32
C SER A 9 -28.22 12.96 -6.39
N ASP A 10 -28.82 13.83 -5.58
CA ASP A 10 -29.16 13.53 -4.19
C ASP A 10 -27.90 13.51 -3.32
N ASN A 11 -27.84 14.53 -2.49
CA ASN A 11 -26.86 14.76 -1.45
C ASN A 11 -27.11 13.70 -0.34
N GLU A 12 -26.46 12.55 -0.45
CA GLU A 12 -26.47 11.51 0.57
C GLU A 12 -25.13 11.48 1.32
N LEU A 13 -25.08 12.29 2.39
CA LEU A 13 -24.69 11.87 3.73
C LEU A 13 -23.52 10.89 3.86
N GLY A 14 -22.42 11.41 4.39
CA GLY A 14 -21.42 10.62 5.10
C GLY A 14 -20.03 11.16 4.84
N GLU A 15 -19.64 12.23 5.54
CA GLU A 15 -18.23 12.34 5.92
C GLU A 15 -17.93 11.07 6.72
N TYR A 16 -17.44 10.03 6.04
CA TYR A 16 -16.88 8.85 6.69
C TYR A 16 -15.64 9.35 7.42
N LEU A 17 -15.81 9.78 8.67
CA LEU A 17 -14.72 9.71 9.63
C LEU A 17 -14.42 8.20 9.69
N PRO A 18 -13.26 7.71 9.20
CA PRO A 18 -12.95 6.29 9.28
C PRO A 18 -13.07 5.91 10.75
N GLU A 19 -14.02 5.02 11.05
CA GLU A 19 -14.22 4.51 12.39
C GLU A 19 -12.87 3.98 12.90
N GLY A 20 -12.46 4.47 14.06
CA GLY A 20 -11.13 4.27 14.65
C GLY A 20 -10.87 2.84 15.12
N GLU A 21 -11.02 1.88 14.23
CA GLU A 21 -10.38 0.58 14.33
C GLU A 21 -9.12 0.67 13.47
N SER A 22 -7.96 0.64 14.12
CA SER A 22 -6.69 0.53 13.41
C SER A 22 -6.77 -0.69 12.50
N ILE A 23 -6.88 -0.48 11.19
CA ILE A 23 -6.84 -1.56 10.22
C ILE A 23 -5.39 -1.80 9.84
N LEU A 24 -5.06 -3.07 9.63
CA LEU A 24 -3.75 -3.44 9.13
C LEU A 24 -3.66 -2.99 7.68
N GLN A 25 -2.87 -1.95 7.42
CA GLN A 25 -2.60 -1.44 6.09
C GLN A 25 -1.39 -2.16 5.49
N GLU A 26 -1.38 -2.32 4.17
CA GLU A 26 -0.28 -2.94 3.44
C GLU A 26 0.40 -1.87 2.58
N GLY A 27 1.72 -1.76 2.71
CA GLY A 27 2.59 -0.94 1.87
C GLY A 27 3.47 -1.83 1.01
N SER A 28 3.76 -1.37 -0.21
CA SER A 28 4.71 -2.02 -1.09
C SER A 28 5.64 -1.01 -1.75
N GLU A 29 6.92 -1.34 -1.79
CA GLU A 29 7.95 -0.49 -2.37
C GLU A 29 8.97 -1.32 -3.15
N TYR A 30 9.35 -0.82 -4.33
CA TYR A 30 10.36 -1.45 -5.16
C TYR A 30 11.77 -1.09 -4.66
N LEU A 31 12.60 -2.09 -4.46
CA LEU A 31 13.97 -1.98 -4.00
C LEU A 31 14.95 -2.42 -5.07
N GLU A 32 15.88 -1.51 -5.39
CA GLU A 32 17.09 -1.85 -6.11
C GLU A 32 18.11 -2.43 -5.11
N ALA A 33 18.26 -3.75 -5.15
CA ALA A 33 19.22 -4.49 -4.33
C ALA A 33 19.80 -5.64 -5.13
N SER A 34 21.09 -5.88 -4.98
CA SER A 34 21.81 -6.90 -5.77
C SER A 34 21.59 -8.31 -5.22
N SER A 35 20.99 -8.43 -4.04
CA SER A 35 20.79 -9.70 -3.36
C SER A 35 19.58 -9.66 -2.42
N LYS A 36 18.96 -10.83 -2.19
CA LYS A 36 17.87 -11.00 -1.22
C LYS A 36 18.19 -10.46 0.19
N PRO A 37 19.35 -10.74 0.81
CA PRO A 37 19.65 -10.22 2.15
C PRO A 37 19.76 -8.69 2.17
N GLU A 38 20.37 -8.08 1.16
CA GLU A 38 20.44 -6.62 1.04
C GLU A 38 19.04 -6.00 0.85
N ALA A 39 18.20 -6.62 0.02
CA ALA A 39 16.81 -6.20 -0.15
C ALA A 39 16.03 -6.29 1.17
N LYS A 40 16.26 -7.36 1.94
CA LYS A 40 15.58 -7.55 3.22
C LYS A 40 16.00 -6.51 4.24
N GLU A 41 17.29 -6.19 4.34
CA GLU A 41 17.79 -5.15 5.24
C GLU A 41 17.14 -3.79 4.94
N LYS A 42 17.14 -3.36 3.66
CA LYS A 42 16.46 -2.13 3.23
C LYS A 42 14.95 -2.17 3.49
N CYS A 43 14.31 -3.31 3.23
CA CYS A 43 12.88 -3.48 3.46
C CYS A 43 12.53 -3.39 4.95
N ASP A 44 13.37 -3.96 5.83
CA ASP A 44 13.17 -3.91 7.27
C ASP A 44 13.38 -2.48 7.81
N GLU A 45 14.33 -1.71 7.26
CA GLU A 45 14.51 -0.29 7.58
C GLU A 45 13.28 0.55 7.19
N ILE A 46 12.81 0.41 5.95
CA ILE A 46 11.61 1.12 5.46
C ILE A 46 10.41 0.73 6.30
N ALA A 47 10.18 -0.57 6.48
CA ALA A 47 9.08 -1.08 7.29
C ALA A 47 9.14 -0.53 8.73
N ALA A 48 10.32 -0.40 9.33
CA ALA A 48 10.48 0.20 10.66
C ALA A 48 10.11 1.69 10.71
N GLU A 49 10.38 2.47 9.65
CA GLU A 49 9.95 3.89 9.57
C GLU A 49 8.42 4.04 9.59
N TYR A 50 7.70 3.08 8.99
CA TYR A 50 6.24 3.03 9.01
C TYR A 50 5.66 2.37 10.27
N GLY A 51 6.50 1.91 11.22
CA GLY A 51 6.03 1.15 12.37
C GLY A 51 5.38 -0.17 11.99
N ALA A 52 5.85 -0.78 10.90
CA ALA A 52 5.32 -2.04 10.39
C ALA A 52 5.49 -3.17 11.39
N VAL A 53 4.49 -4.04 11.44
CA VAL A 53 4.49 -5.27 12.25
C VAL A 53 5.00 -6.48 11.47
N GLU A 54 5.00 -6.40 10.13
CA GLU A 54 5.48 -7.46 9.25
C GLU A 54 6.15 -6.85 8.03
N SER A 55 7.24 -7.46 7.57
CA SER A 55 7.96 -7.11 6.34
C SER A 55 8.43 -8.38 5.61
N SER A 56 8.37 -8.34 4.29
CA SER A 56 8.78 -9.44 3.41
C SER A 56 9.34 -8.91 2.09
N VAL A 57 10.25 -9.67 1.49
CA VAL A 57 10.83 -9.33 0.20
C VAL A 57 10.59 -10.44 -0.81
N GLU A 58 10.05 -10.06 -1.95
CA GLU A 58 9.78 -10.95 -3.08
C GLU A 58 10.58 -10.47 -4.29
N PRO A 59 11.02 -11.37 -5.20
CA PRO A 59 11.65 -10.95 -6.44
C PRO A 59 10.64 -10.14 -7.26
N ALA A 60 11.02 -8.95 -7.71
CA ALA A 60 10.17 -8.18 -8.61
C ALA A 60 10.10 -8.88 -9.97
N GLU A 61 8.94 -8.84 -10.62
CA GLU A 61 8.77 -9.43 -11.96
C GLU A 61 9.63 -8.75 -13.04
N ASN A 62 10.21 -7.58 -12.74
CA ASN A 62 10.97 -6.77 -13.68
C ASN A 62 12.44 -6.58 -13.21
N ASP A 63 13.35 -6.82 -14.15
CA ASP A 63 14.77 -6.41 -14.17
C ASP A 63 15.65 -6.66 -12.93
N GLY A 64 15.35 -7.71 -12.15
CA GLY A 64 16.26 -8.18 -11.10
C GLY A 64 16.21 -7.38 -9.79
N GLY A 65 15.19 -6.55 -9.60
CA GLY A 65 14.91 -5.91 -8.32
C GLY A 65 14.10 -6.77 -7.36
N TRP A 66 13.77 -6.19 -6.21
CA TRP A 66 13.00 -6.84 -5.15
C TRP A 66 11.81 -5.97 -4.78
N MET A 67 10.65 -6.57 -4.57
CA MET A 67 9.49 -5.91 -4.00
C MET A 67 9.50 -6.10 -2.49
N CYS A 68 9.61 -5.01 -1.75
CA CYS A 68 9.36 -4.99 -0.31
C CYS A 68 7.86 -4.85 -0.07
N ASN A 69 7.29 -5.77 0.70
CA ASN A 69 5.91 -5.71 1.15
C ASN A 69 5.91 -5.66 2.68
N PHE A 70 5.27 -4.66 3.26
CA PHE A 70 5.20 -4.47 4.70
C PHE A 70 3.80 -4.12 5.16
N LYS A 71 3.48 -4.44 6.41
CA LYS A 71 2.15 -4.22 7.00
C LYS A 71 2.27 -3.37 8.24
N PHE A 72 1.46 -2.32 8.36
CA PHE A 72 1.50 -1.38 9.47
C PHE A 72 0.09 -1.02 9.94
N TRP A 73 -0.01 -0.53 11.17
CA TRP A 73 -1.28 -0.02 11.69
C TRP A 73 -1.42 1.45 11.28
N GLY A 74 -2.48 1.78 10.55
CA GLY A 74 -2.77 3.15 10.12
C GLY A 74 -4.15 3.63 10.53
#